data_AF-A0A0S7YTC6-F1
#
_entry.id   AF-A0A0S7YTC6-F1
#
_cell.length_a   1.000
_cell.length_b   1.000
_cell.length_c   1.000
_cell.angle_alpha   90.00
_cell.angle_beta   90.00
_cell.angle_gamma   90.00
#
_symmetry.space_group_name_H-M   'P 1'
#
loop_
_entity.id
_entity.type
_entity.pdbx_description
1 polymer ?
#
loop_
_entity_poly.entity_id
_entity_poly.type
_entity_poly.pdbx_seq_one_letter_code
_entity_poly.pdbx_strand_id
1 'polypeptide(L)'
;MQDLMKIEQFANRILEFLVTALFFAILVLTIILVILRYGFNAAIIGGNEAMEYMFIYTTAIGAAVSLGKGEHIKISFLLDRWKRPLRNAINIVNYVLIAFINTVMIKYSFGWIRSAGGFESPVLRIPNWIVQVSVPIGCGLAVLYCLNHVCIEIRNCRSSAKD
;
A
#
# COMPACT_ATOMS: atom_id res chain seq x y z
N MET A 1 10.77 -18.12 14.04
CA MET A 1 9.61 -18.08 13.09
C MET A 1 8.44 -17.32 13.73
N GLN A 2 8.13 -17.62 15.01
CA GLN A 2 7.16 -16.84 15.78
C GLN A 2 7.52 -15.34 15.89
N ASP A 3 8.80 -14.98 16.07
CA ASP A 3 9.16 -13.56 16.26
C ASP A 3 9.04 -12.72 14.97
N LEU A 4 9.39 -13.29 13.81
CA LEU A 4 9.20 -12.63 12.50
C LEU A 4 7.73 -12.39 12.19
N MET A 5 6.88 -13.39 12.46
CA MET A 5 5.43 -13.27 12.26
C MET A 5 4.79 -12.27 13.24
N LYS A 6 5.26 -12.22 14.49
CA LYS A 6 4.80 -11.23 15.48
C LYS A 6 5.17 -9.80 15.07
N ILE A 7 6.37 -9.59 14.53
CA ILE A 7 6.82 -8.28 14.05
C ILE A 7 5.96 -7.83 12.86
N GLU A 8 5.71 -8.71 11.90
CA GLU A 8 4.85 -8.41 10.74
C GLU A 8 3.41 -8.11 11.17
N GLN A 9 2.84 -8.89 12.08
CA GLN A 9 1.50 -8.67 12.62
C GLN A 9 1.40 -7.35 13.39
N PHE A 10 2.44 -7.02 14.17
CA PHE A 10 2.49 -5.75 14.90
C PHE A 10 2.59 -4.56 13.94
N ALA A 11 3.46 -4.65 12.94
CA ALA A 11 3.59 -3.63 11.88
C ALA A 11 2.25 -3.45 11.13
N ASN A 12 1.61 -4.54 10.70
CA ASN A 12 0.31 -4.51 10.04
C ASN A 12 -0.74 -3.82 10.92
N ARG A 13 -0.79 -4.14 12.22
CA ARG A 13 -1.76 -3.53 13.13
C ARG A 13 -1.55 -2.02 13.31
N ILE A 14 -0.30 -1.56 13.33
CA ILE A 14 0.01 -0.12 13.36
C ILE A 14 -0.42 0.54 12.05
N LEU A 15 -0.06 -0.06 10.92
CA LEU A 15 -0.41 0.46 9.59
C LEU A 15 -1.93 0.52 9.39
N GLU A 16 -2.67 -0.52 9.81
CA GLU A 16 -4.14 -0.55 9.80
C GLU A 16 -4.75 0.54 10.66
N PHE A 17 -4.22 0.73 11.88
CA PHE A 17 -4.69 1.78 12.77
C PHE A 17 -4.47 3.16 12.13
N LEU A 18 -3.29 3.39 11.53
CA LEU A 18 -2.97 4.63 10.82
C LEU A 18 -3.91 4.88 9.64
N VAL A 19 -4.13 3.88 8.79
CA VAL A 19 -5.06 3.94 7.65
C VAL A 19 -6.48 4.23 8.11
N THR A 20 -6.94 3.57 9.18
CA THR A 20 -8.27 3.79 9.74
C THR A 20 -8.41 5.19 10.31
N ALA A 21 -7.40 5.70 11.02
CA ALA A 21 -7.40 7.05 11.56
C ALA A 21 -7.41 8.12 10.45
N LEU A 22 -6.59 7.95 9.41
CA LEU A 22 -6.59 8.82 8.23
C LEU A 22 -7.95 8.81 7.52
N PHE A 23 -8.54 7.64 7.32
CA PHE A 23 -9.84 7.52 6.66
C PHE A 23 -10.96 8.16 7.49
N PHE A 24 -10.92 8.00 8.81
CA PHE A 24 -11.84 8.68 9.71
C PHE A 24 -11.66 10.21 9.66
N ALA A 25 -10.42 10.70 9.60
CA ALA A 25 -10.14 12.12 9.43
C ALA A 25 -10.70 12.68 8.11
N ILE A 26 -10.55 11.94 7.00
CA ILE A 26 -11.15 12.31 5.70
C ILE A 26 -12.67 12.40 5.82
N LEU A 27 -13.32 11.41 6.45
CA LEU A 27 -14.77 11.41 6.63
C LEU A 27 -15.24 12.63 7.44
N VAL A 28 -14.60 12.91 8.58
CA VAL A 28 -14.94 14.08 9.42
C VAL A 28 -14.72 15.38 8.66
N LEU A 29 -13.58 15.52 7.98
CA LEU A 29 -13.26 16.71 7.20
C LEU A 29 -14.27 16.92 6.05
N THR A 30 -14.68 15.84 5.38
CA THR A 30 -15.68 15.89 4.32
C THR A 30 -17.03 16.38 4.85
N ILE A 31 -17.48 15.85 6.00
CA ILE A 31 -18.72 16.28 6.64
C ILE A 31 -18.66 17.77 7.00
N ILE A 32 -17.56 18.22 7.62
CA ILE A 32 -17.37 19.63 7.97
C ILE A 32 -17.43 20.52 6.72
N LEU A 33 -16.73 20.13 5.64
CA LEU A 33 -16.72 20.88 4.39
C LEU A 33 -18.11 20.99 3.76
N VAL A 34 -18.88 19.90 3.77
CA VAL A 34 -20.26 19.89 3.26
C VAL A 34 -21.15 20.78 4.13
N ILE A 35 -21.10 20.66 5.46
CA ILE A 35 -21.90 21.49 6.38
C ILE A 35 -21.56 22.97 6.22
N LEU A 36 -20.27 23.31 6.14
CA LEU A 36 -19.84 24.70 6.02
C LEU A 36 -20.29 25.30 4.68
N ARG A 37 -20.15 24.51 3.60
CA ARG A 37 -20.50 24.94 2.25
C ARG A 37 -22.00 25.14 2.07
N TYR A 38 -22.82 24.21 2.54
CA TYR A 38 -24.27 24.26 2.32
C TYR A 38 -25.03 24.95 3.45
N GLY A 39 -24.54 24.86 4.69
CA GLY A 39 -25.19 25.45 5.86
C GLY A 39 -24.78 26.89 6.15
N PHE A 40 -23.50 27.22 5.97
CA PHE A 40 -22.95 28.55 6.30
C PHE A 40 -22.53 29.36 5.07
N ASN A 41 -22.68 28.79 3.87
CA ASN A 41 -22.20 29.36 2.59
C ASN A 41 -20.72 29.77 2.64
N ALA A 42 -19.92 29.05 3.44
CA ALA A 42 -18.50 29.30 3.65
C ALA A 42 -17.68 28.08 3.24
N ALA A 43 -16.46 28.29 2.74
CA ALA A 43 -15.58 27.22 2.30
C ALA A 43 -14.24 27.28 3.04
N ILE A 44 -13.74 26.14 3.49
CA ILE A 44 -12.37 26.03 4.01
C ILE A 44 -11.43 26.02 2.80
N ILE A 45 -10.66 27.09 2.66
CA ILE A 45 -9.62 27.22 1.63
C ILE A 45 -8.60 26.10 1.85
N GLY A 46 -8.45 25.22 0.85
CA GLY A 46 -7.51 24.10 0.90
C GLY A 46 -8.06 22.81 1.51
N GLY A 47 -9.28 22.79 2.06
CA GLY A 47 -9.84 21.56 2.64
C GLY A 47 -9.91 20.39 1.63
N ASN A 48 -10.19 20.69 0.36
CA ASN A 48 -10.20 19.70 -0.72
C ASN A 48 -8.82 19.10 -1.00
N GLU A 49 -7.76 19.92 -1.08
CA GLU A 49 -6.39 19.44 -1.28
C GLU A 49 -5.92 18.60 -0.08
N ALA A 50 -6.23 19.01 1.14
CA ALA A 50 -5.88 18.24 2.34
C ALA A 50 -6.56 16.85 2.36
N MET A 51 -7.84 16.77 1.98
CA MET A 51 -8.54 15.48 1.82
C MET A 51 -7.88 14.60 0.78
N GLU A 52 -7.52 15.16 -0.38
CA GLU A 52 -6.86 14.43 -1.45
C GLU A 52 -5.51 13.86 -0.99
N TYR A 53 -4.73 14.64 -0.25
CA TYR A 53 -3.44 14.20 0.27
C TYR A 53 -3.61 13.05 1.26
N MET A 54 -4.52 13.18 2.23
CA MET A 54 -4.81 12.09 3.17
C MET A 54 -5.30 10.84 2.45
N PHE A 55 -6.13 11.00 1.41
CA PHE A 55 -6.64 9.88 0.61
C PHE A 55 -5.51 9.14 -0.11
N ILE A 56 -4.59 9.86 -0.75
CA ILE A 56 -3.43 9.28 -1.44
C ILE A 56 -2.57 8.45 -0.46
N TYR A 57 -2.28 8.98 0.73
CA TYR A 57 -1.56 8.22 1.77
C TYR A 57 -2.33 6.97 2.21
N THR A 58 -3.64 7.08 2.40
CA THR A 58 -4.49 5.97 2.81
C THR A 58 -4.49 4.86 1.76
N THR A 59 -4.61 5.20 0.48
CA THR A 59 -4.57 4.22 -0.63
C THR A 59 -3.20 3.55 -0.74
N ALA A 60 -2.11 4.32 -0.68
CA ALA A 60 -0.75 3.78 -0.81
C ALA A 60 -0.40 2.81 0.33
N ILE A 61 -0.70 3.18 1.58
CA ILE A 61 -0.44 2.35 2.75
C ILE A 61 -1.42 1.16 2.80
N GLY A 62 -2.71 1.40 2.53
CA GLY A 62 -3.74 0.35 2.53
C GLY A 62 -3.47 -0.75 1.51
N ALA A 63 -2.99 -0.38 0.31
CA ALA A 63 -2.58 -1.36 -0.69
C ALA A 63 -1.43 -2.25 -0.20
N ALA A 64 -0.42 -1.66 0.44
CA ALA A 64 0.71 -2.41 0.99
C ALA A 64 0.28 -3.38 2.10
N VAL A 65 -0.61 -2.97 3.01
CA VAL A 65 -1.16 -3.83 4.08
C VAL A 65 -1.96 -5.00 3.51
N SER A 66 -2.79 -4.77 2.49
CA SER A 66 -3.57 -5.84 1.85
C SER A 66 -2.66 -6.88 1.17
N LEU A 67 -1.54 -6.44 0.58
CA LEU A 67 -0.49 -7.36 0.09
C LEU A 67 0.13 -8.18 1.23
N GLY A 68 0.43 -7.56 2.37
CA GLY A 68 0.93 -8.24 3.57
C GLY A 68 0.00 -9.35 4.07
N LYS A 69 -1.31 -9.13 4.00
CA LYS A 69 -2.34 -10.14 4.34
C LYS A 69 -2.45 -11.27 3.32
N GLY A 70 -1.79 -11.16 2.17
CA GLY A 70 -1.93 -12.14 1.10
C GLY A 70 -3.29 -12.11 0.41
N GLU A 71 -4.05 -11.02 0.57
CA GLU A 71 -5.36 -10.77 -0.08
C GLU A 71 -5.21 -10.37 -1.55
N HIS A 72 -3.98 -10.26 -2.05
CA HIS A 72 -3.74 -10.09 -3.47
C HIS A 72 -4.51 -11.17 -4.23
N ILE A 73 -5.37 -10.75 -5.17
CA ILE A 73 -6.34 -11.63 -5.83
C ILE A 73 -5.61 -12.84 -6.41
N LYS A 74 -5.83 -14.01 -5.79
CA LYS A 74 -5.36 -15.32 -6.25
C LYS A 74 -6.57 -16.09 -6.76
N ILE A 75 -6.49 -16.59 -7.99
CA ILE A 75 -7.53 -17.46 -8.53
C ILE A 75 -7.32 -18.86 -7.93
N SER A 76 -7.76 -19.05 -6.67
CA SER A 76 -7.60 -20.31 -5.94
C SER A 76 -8.18 -21.51 -6.70
N PHE A 77 -9.26 -21.29 -7.47
CA PHE A 77 -9.92 -22.31 -8.27
C PHE A 77 -9.00 -22.97 -9.32
N LEU A 78 -8.08 -22.21 -9.92
CA LEU A 78 -7.13 -22.75 -10.90
C LEU A 78 -5.95 -23.46 -10.23
N LEU A 79 -5.55 -22.97 -9.04
CA LEU A 79 -4.44 -23.50 -8.24
C LEU A 79 -4.78 -24.84 -7.57
N ASP A 80 -6.03 -25.05 -7.18
CA ASP A 80 -6.48 -26.28 -6.51
C ASP A 80 -6.60 -27.49 -7.45
N ARG A 81 -6.58 -27.26 -8.77
CA ARG A 81 -6.61 -28.32 -9.79
C ARG A 81 -5.22 -28.89 -10.09
N TRP A 82 -4.14 -28.25 -9.62
CA TRP A 82 -2.75 -28.59 -9.96
C TRP A 82 -2.01 -29.25 -8.78
N LYS A 83 -1.02 -30.09 -9.09
CA LYS A 83 -0.21 -30.80 -8.07
C LYS A 83 0.57 -29.79 -7.20
N ARG A 84 0.74 -30.12 -5.91
CA ARG A 84 1.43 -29.30 -4.87
C ARG A 84 2.71 -28.56 -5.34
N PRO A 85 3.68 -29.17 -6.05
CA PRO A 85 4.90 -28.46 -6.45
C PRO A 85 4.65 -27.35 -7.49
N LEU A 86 3.67 -27.54 -8.39
CA LEU A 86 3.36 -26.60 -9.46
C LEU A 86 2.61 -25.38 -8.91
N ARG A 87 1.76 -25.59 -7.90
CA ARG A 87 1.07 -24.54 -7.14
C ARG A 87 2.06 -23.60 -6.43
N ASN A 88 3.07 -24.16 -5.79
CA ASN A 88 4.09 -23.36 -5.08
C ASN A 88 4.95 -22.55 -6.07
N ALA A 89 5.33 -23.13 -7.21
CA ALA A 89 6.05 -22.42 -8.26
C ALA A 89 5.26 -21.22 -8.81
N ILE A 90 3.96 -21.38 -9.08
CA ILE A 90 3.09 -20.29 -9.54
C ILE A 90 2.99 -19.18 -8.50
N ASN A 91 2.84 -19.53 -7.22
CA ASN A 91 2.78 -18.53 -6.15
C ASN A 91 4.07 -17.71 -6.07
N ILE A 92 5.23 -18.38 -6.14
CA ILE A 92 6.54 -17.70 -6.13
C ILE A 92 6.65 -16.74 -7.32
N VAL A 93 6.29 -17.20 -8.53
CA VAL A 93 6.33 -16.34 -9.74
C VAL A 93 5.42 -15.13 -9.59
N ASN A 94 4.22 -15.30 -9.03
CA ASN A 94 3.29 -14.20 -8.82
C ASN A 94 3.87 -13.15 -7.86
N TYR A 95 4.39 -13.57 -6.70
CA TYR A 95 5.01 -12.65 -5.75
C TYR A 95 6.25 -11.94 -6.33
N VAL A 96 7.06 -12.65 -7.12
CA VAL A 96 8.22 -12.05 -7.81
C VAL A 96 7.77 -11.01 -8.83
N LEU A 97 6.70 -11.28 -9.58
CA LEU A 97 6.16 -10.33 -10.57
C LEU A 97 5.61 -9.08 -9.88
N ILE A 98 4.87 -9.24 -8.78
CA ILE A 98 4.36 -8.12 -7.97
C ILE A 98 5.53 -7.29 -7.41
N ALA A 99 6.57 -7.94 -6.87
CA ALA A 99 7.76 -7.25 -6.38
C ALA A 99 8.50 -6.51 -7.49
N PHE A 100 8.61 -7.12 -8.67
CA PHE A 100 9.23 -6.50 -9.85
C PHE A 100 8.49 -5.24 -10.28
N ILE A 101 7.16 -5.32 -10.45
CA ILE A 101 6.32 -4.17 -10.84
C ILE A 101 6.44 -3.04 -9.82
N ASN A 102 6.36 -3.35 -8.51
CA ASN A 102 6.50 -2.34 -7.47
C ASN A 102 7.91 -1.70 -7.46
N THR A 103 8.97 -2.47 -7.70
CA THR A 103 10.34 -1.94 -7.80
C THR A 103 10.49 -0.99 -8.99
N VAL A 104 9.90 -1.34 -10.13
CA VAL A 104 9.87 -0.46 -11.32
C VAL A 104 9.11 0.82 -11.02
N MET A 105 7.95 0.73 -10.35
CA MET A 105 7.18 1.90 -9.93
C MET A 105 7.98 2.84 -9.03
N ILE A 106 8.74 2.32 -8.06
CA ILE A 106 9.62 3.12 -7.20
C ILE A 106 10.64 3.90 -8.05
N LYS A 107 11.28 3.25 -9.01
CA LYS A 107 12.29 3.89 -9.88
C LYS A 107 11.69 5.06 -10.67
N TYR A 108 10.53 4.85 -11.28
CA TYR A 108 9.85 5.92 -12.03
C TYR A 108 9.31 7.02 -11.11
N SER A 109 8.85 6.66 -9.91
CA SER A 109 8.38 7.63 -8.92
C SER A 109 9.47 8.60 -8.51
N PHE A 110 10.71 8.15 -8.29
CA PHE A 110 11.84 9.06 -8.01
C PHE A 110 12.13 10.03 -9.16
N GLY A 111 12.03 9.57 -10.41
CA GLY A 111 12.16 10.44 -11.58
C GLY A 111 11.05 11.49 -11.65
N TRP A 112 9.82 11.09 -11.31
CA TRP A 112 8.67 11.98 -11.25
C TRP A 112 8.79 13.02 -10.12
N ILE A 113 9.20 12.60 -8.92
CA ILE A 113 9.44 13.50 -7.78
C ILE A 113 10.48 14.56 -8.12
N ARG A 114 11.53 14.19 -8.84
CA ARG A 114 12.58 15.14 -9.23
C ARG A 114 12.10 16.17 -10.25
N SER A 115 11.23 15.76 -11.19
CA SER A 115 10.73 16.64 -12.26
C SER A 115 9.50 17.46 -11.85
N ALA A 116 8.63 16.90 -11.02
CA ALA A 116 7.32 17.46 -10.68
C ALA A 116 7.15 17.80 -9.18
N GLY A 117 8.08 17.41 -8.32
CA GLY A 117 7.98 17.66 -6.88
C GLY A 117 8.19 19.11 -6.46
N GLY A 118 8.76 19.94 -7.34
CA GLY A 118 8.96 21.37 -7.12
C GLY A 118 7.73 22.24 -7.39
N PHE A 119 6.67 21.69 -8.00
CA PHE A 119 5.42 22.43 -8.18
C PHE A 119 4.69 22.55 -6.83
N GLU A 120 4.35 23.77 -6.44
CA GLU A 120 3.51 24.05 -5.28
C GLU A 120 2.03 23.78 -5.60
N SER A 121 1.27 23.33 -4.61
CA SER A 121 -0.19 23.20 -4.73
C SER A 121 -0.84 24.57 -4.88
N PRO A 122 -1.89 24.70 -5.71
CA PRO A 122 -2.47 26.00 -6.03
C PRO A 122 -3.10 26.69 -4.82
N VAL A 123 -3.54 25.94 -3.81
CA VAL A 123 -4.24 26.51 -2.65
C VAL A 123 -3.41 26.49 -1.38
N LEU A 124 -2.93 25.33 -0.91
CA LEU A 124 -2.11 25.26 0.31
C LEU A 124 -0.65 25.66 0.10
N ARG A 125 -0.20 25.82 -1.16
CA ARG A 125 1.21 26.06 -1.50
C ARG A 125 2.15 25.02 -0.91
N ILE A 126 1.64 23.80 -0.73
CA ILE A 126 2.44 22.69 -0.25
C ILE A 126 3.21 22.13 -1.45
N PRO A 127 4.51 21.85 -1.30
CA PRO A 127 5.27 21.30 -2.40
C PRO A 127 4.84 19.85 -2.66
N ASN A 128 4.56 19.52 -3.92
CA ASN A 128 3.97 18.23 -4.31
C ASN A 128 4.85 17.00 -4.02
N TRP A 129 6.14 17.18 -3.70
CA TRP A 129 7.00 16.06 -3.29
C TRP A 129 6.47 15.33 -2.05
N ILE A 130 5.79 16.03 -1.13
CA ILE A 130 5.24 15.41 0.08
C ILE A 130 4.24 14.32 -0.30
N VAL A 131 3.29 14.67 -1.17
CA VAL A 131 2.26 13.76 -1.65
C VAL A 131 2.88 12.63 -2.47
N GLN A 132 3.83 12.95 -3.34
CA GLN A 132 4.44 11.97 -4.24
C GLN A 132 5.32 10.94 -3.50
N VAL A 133 5.85 11.27 -2.31
CA VAL A 133 6.60 10.34 -1.46
C VAL A 133 5.71 9.23 -0.86
N SER A 134 4.39 9.38 -0.85
CA SER A 134 3.48 8.28 -0.47
C SER A 134 3.65 7.03 -1.37
N VAL A 135 3.89 7.22 -2.67
CA VAL A 135 4.03 6.14 -3.66
C VAL A 135 5.24 5.26 -3.39
N PRO A 136 6.48 5.79 -3.26
CA PRO A 136 7.64 4.96 -2.94
C PRO A 136 7.54 4.32 -1.55
N ILE A 137 6.85 4.96 -0.60
CA ILE A 137 6.58 4.34 0.72
C ILE A 137 5.66 3.12 0.56
N GLY A 138 4.51 3.28 -0.11
CA GLY A 138 3.55 2.19 -0.31
C GLY A 138 4.14 1.04 -1.13
N CYS A 139 4.80 1.34 -2.25
CA CYS A 139 5.47 0.34 -3.08
C CYS A 139 6.65 -0.32 -2.35
N GLY A 140 7.40 0.44 -1.53
CA GLY A 140 8.51 -0.10 -0.74
C GLY A 140 8.02 -1.11 0.29
N LEU A 141 6.95 -0.79 1.02
CA LEU A 141 6.28 -1.72 1.93
C LEU A 141 5.76 -2.95 1.19
N ALA A 142 5.11 -2.78 0.03
CA ALA A 142 4.65 -3.88 -0.81
C ALA A 142 5.78 -4.85 -1.21
N VAL A 143 6.94 -4.33 -1.62
CA VAL A 143 8.13 -5.16 -1.96
C VAL A 143 8.62 -5.93 -0.73
N LEU A 144 8.68 -5.29 0.44
CA LEU A 144 9.08 -5.95 1.68
C LEU A 144 8.15 -7.12 2.03
N TYR A 145 6.83 -6.93 1.92
CA TYR A 145 5.87 -8.03 2.12
C TYR A 145 6.08 -9.14 1.10
N CYS A 146 6.18 -8.82 -0.20
CA CYS A 146 6.41 -9.84 -1.23
C CYS A 146 7.68 -10.67 -0.98
N LEU A 147 8.78 -10.04 -0.57
CA LEU A 147 10.02 -10.74 -0.22
C LEU A 147 9.83 -11.69 0.96
N ASN A 148 9.10 -11.27 2.00
CA ASN A 148 8.80 -12.12 3.15
C ASN A 148 7.96 -13.34 2.74
N HIS A 149 6.91 -13.13 1.94
CA HIS A 149 6.07 -14.19 1.39
C HIS A 149 6.87 -15.19 0.53
N VAL A 150 7.79 -14.70 -0.32
CA VAL A 150 8.67 -15.56 -1.13
C VAL A 150 9.62 -16.38 -0.25
N CYS A 151 10.23 -15.78 0.77
CA CYS A 151 11.12 -16.49 1.70
C CYS A 151 10.40 -17.63 2.45
N ILE A 152 9.15 -17.41 2.87
CA ILE A 152 8.33 -18.43 3.53
C ILE A 152 8.02 -19.57 2.55
N GLU A 153 7.61 -19.25 1.31
CA GLU A 153 7.21 -20.25 0.32
C GLU A 153 8.39 -21.12 -0.16
N ILE A 154 9.56 -20.54 -0.39
CA ILE A 154 10.78 -21.29 -0.74
C ILE A 154 11.16 -22.26 0.40
N ARG A 155 10.99 -21.84 1.66
CA ARG A 155 11.32 -22.68 2.82
C ARG A 155 10.32 -23.83 2.98
N ASN A 156 9.04 -23.61 2.72
CA ASN A 156 8.00 -24.65 2.70
C ASN A 156 8.28 -25.71 1.62
N CYS A 157 8.72 -25.29 0.43
CA CYS A 157 9.14 -26.21 -0.63
C CYS A 157 10.33 -27.08 -0.22
N ARG A 158 11.29 -26.51 0.52
CA ARG A 158 12.48 -27.24 1.00
C ARG A 158 12.15 -28.26 2.10
N SER A 159 11.11 -28.02 2.89
CA SER A 159 10.62 -28.99 3.88
C SER A 159 9.93 -30.18 3.22
N SER A 160 9.11 -29.94 2.20
CA SER A 160 8.38 -31.00 1.48
C SER A 160 9.25 -31.87 0.57
N ALA A 161 10.50 -31.49 0.31
CA ALA A 161 11.47 -32.28 -0.46
C ALA A 161 12.36 -33.16 0.43
N LYS A 162 12.21 -33.06 1.76
CA LYS A 162 12.95 -33.86 2.75
C LYS A 162 12.13 -35.03 3.32
N ASP A 163 10.82 -35.07 3.04
CA ASP A 163 9.90 -36.18 3.30
C ASP A 163 9.68 -36.97 2.00
#